data_AF-A0AA36JMD3-F1
#
_entry.id   AF-A0AA36JMD3-F1
#
_cell.length_a   1.000
_cell.length_b   1.000
_cell.length_c   1.000
_cell.angle_alpha   90.00
_cell.angle_beta   90.00
_cell.angle_gamma   90.00
#
_symmetry.space_group_name_H-M   'P 1'
#
loop_
_entity.id
_entity.type
_entity.pdbx_description
1 polymer ?
#
loop_
_entity_poly.entity_id
_entity_poly.type
_entity_poly.pdbx_seq_one_letter_code
_entity_poly.pdbx_strand_id
1 'polypeptide(L)'
;MHTTRLVSEDPKIWVADDCVPQEFLDHVDAAFAAKDLGPRVVEKYDGRRILARNVDFEVDELSRGMFENIAKVLGITELDRCRDFMVSEVWADGQTSHVDHINLDDLAANKYNVDFLDLSKQSSSAGSPRRVVPTVSIVVYLNDVGGIRFPHAADEAGTIAAKCGRVVMFQNYDDVHRPAHKASAEHHGIYFKDMPKRILVMGLLANENPSMVGSNPPWQGLLYCAGTSRDPLFHDNPSYDTYKSKKDLADIYGPDSPQVQQRERMEAEAMKKQDLVLTMHSTTVGSEILVVGRSASET
;
A
#
# COMPACT_ATOMS: atom_id res chain seq x y z
N MET A 1 17.08 22.20 6.91
CA MET A 1 15.65 22.43 6.59
C MET A 1 15.19 21.20 5.81
N HIS A 2 14.17 20.50 6.28
CA HIS A 2 13.60 19.37 5.51
C HIS A 2 12.88 19.93 4.29
N THR A 3 13.09 19.31 3.13
CA THR A 3 12.46 19.76 1.88
C THR A 3 11.25 18.88 1.60
N THR A 4 10.06 19.37 1.95
CA THR A 4 8.80 18.72 1.56
C THR A 4 8.24 19.43 0.34
N ARG A 5 7.86 18.67 -0.69
CA ARG A 5 7.26 19.20 -1.92
C ARG A 5 6.01 18.42 -2.28
N LEU A 6 4.99 19.14 -2.71
CA LEU A 6 3.81 18.57 -3.36
C LEU A 6 4.19 18.18 -4.79
N VAL A 7 3.96 16.92 -5.16
CA VAL A 7 4.33 16.38 -6.48
C VAL A 7 3.12 16.02 -7.33
N SER A 8 1.95 15.81 -6.71
CA SER A 8 0.67 15.62 -7.40
C SER A 8 -0.43 16.31 -6.60
N GLU A 9 -1.41 16.88 -7.30
CA GLU A 9 -2.65 17.42 -6.71
C GLU A 9 -3.78 16.37 -6.66
N ASP A 10 -3.73 15.36 -7.53
CA ASP A 10 -4.71 14.28 -7.55
C ASP A 10 -4.07 12.89 -7.83
N PRO A 11 -4.02 11.98 -6.84
CA PRO A 11 -4.27 12.26 -5.43
C PRO A 11 -3.23 13.28 -4.94
N LYS A 12 -3.46 13.93 -3.79
CA LYS A 12 -2.43 14.81 -3.24
C LYS A 12 -1.27 13.96 -2.73
N ILE A 13 -0.09 14.15 -3.30
CA ILE A 13 1.12 13.38 -2.98
C ILE A 13 2.24 14.34 -2.62
N TRP A 14 2.85 14.12 -1.47
CA TRP A 14 4.02 14.84 -1.00
C TRP A 14 5.24 13.91 -0.95
N VAL A 15 6.38 14.47 -1.31
CA VAL A 15 7.69 13.83 -1.14
C VAL A 15 8.50 14.68 -0.18
N ALA A 16 9.02 14.06 0.86
CA ALA A 16 9.97 14.67 1.76
C ALA A 16 11.28 13.88 1.72
N ASP A 17 12.36 14.55 1.34
CA ASP A 17 13.71 14.02 1.44
C ASP A 17 14.35 14.54 2.75
N ASP A 18 15.32 13.80 3.28
CA ASP A 18 16.08 14.15 4.49
C ASP A 18 15.23 14.22 5.78
N CYS A 19 14.09 13.51 5.82
CA CYS A 19 13.26 13.38 7.03
C CYS A 19 13.73 12.25 7.96
N VAL A 20 14.49 11.31 7.43
CA VAL A 20 15.00 10.14 8.14
C VAL A 20 16.47 10.40 8.53
N PRO A 21 16.83 10.39 9.83
CA PRO A 21 18.21 10.58 10.26
C PRO A 21 19.15 9.52 9.70
N GLN A 22 20.36 9.92 9.29
CA GLN A 22 21.36 8.98 8.76
C GLN A 22 21.72 7.89 9.79
N GLU A 23 21.85 8.25 11.06
CA GLU A 23 22.15 7.30 12.14
C GLU A 23 21.09 6.20 12.27
N PHE A 24 19.82 6.54 11.99
CA PHE A 24 18.74 5.55 11.97
C PHE A 24 18.83 4.64 10.73
N LEU A 25 19.18 5.18 9.56
CA LEU A 25 19.41 4.38 8.35
C LEU A 25 20.53 3.37 8.57
N ASP A 26 21.65 3.82 9.15
CA ASP A 26 22.81 2.97 9.47
C ASP A 26 22.44 1.88 10.50
N HIS A 27 21.60 2.23 11.49
CA HIS A 27 21.09 1.28 12.47
C HIS A 27 20.23 0.19 11.82
N VAL A 28 19.34 0.56 10.89
CA VAL A 28 18.54 -0.40 10.13
C VAL A 28 19.44 -1.30 9.28
N ASP A 29 20.43 -0.75 8.57
CA ASP A 29 21.39 -1.55 7.79
C ASP A 29 22.12 -2.58 8.66
N ALA A 30 22.62 -2.16 9.82
CA ALA A 30 23.28 -3.05 10.76
C ALA A 30 22.37 -4.19 11.24
N ALA A 31 21.10 -3.89 11.51
CA ALA A 31 20.13 -4.89 11.96
C ALA A 31 19.83 -5.96 10.88
N PHE A 32 19.74 -5.57 9.61
CA PHE A 32 19.55 -6.50 8.50
C PHE A 32 20.82 -7.27 8.12
N ALA A 33 22.01 -6.73 8.42
CA ALA A 33 23.29 -7.41 8.23
C ALA A 33 23.60 -8.41 9.34
N ALA A 34 23.23 -8.10 10.60
CA ALA A 34 23.54 -8.92 11.76
C ALA A 34 22.62 -10.13 11.94
N LYS A 35 21.37 -10.01 11.48
CA LYS A 35 20.37 -11.08 11.64
C LYS A 35 20.46 -12.04 10.46
N ASP A 36 20.77 -13.32 10.73
CA ASP A 36 20.61 -14.41 9.77
C ASP A 36 19.12 -14.77 9.60
N LEU A 37 18.34 -13.80 9.15
CA LEU A 37 16.95 -13.95 8.80
C LEU A 37 16.90 -14.25 7.31
N GLY A 38 16.93 -15.53 6.97
CA GLY A 38 16.61 -15.98 5.62
C GLY A 38 15.24 -15.41 5.20
N PRO A 39 15.07 -14.99 3.94
CA PRO A 39 13.79 -14.51 3.45
C PRO A 39 12.74 -15.62 3.58
N ARG A 40 11.56 -15.27 4.11
CA ARG A 40 10.42 -16.18 4.13
C ARG A 40 9.70 -16.06 2.80
N VAL A 41 9.36 -17.22 2.22
CA VAL A 41 8.47 -17.25 1.06
C VAL A 41 7.07 -16.93 1.55
N VAL A 42 6.53 -15.84 1.03
CA VAL A 42 5.14 -15.44 1.17
C VAL A 42 4.51 -15.68 -0.20
N GLU A 43 4.10 -16.92 -0.45
CA GLU A 43 3.46 -17.26 -1.72
C GLU A 43 2.07 -16.59 -1.79
N LYS A 44 1.75 -15.98 -2.92
CA LYS A 44 0.48 -15.27 -3.14
C LYS A 44 -0.43 -16.01 -4.11
N TYR A 45 -1.72 -15.66 -4.01
CA TYR A 45 -2.77 -16.09 -4.91
C TYR A 45 -2.55 -15.48 -6.29
N ASP A 46 -2.45 -16.34 -7.33
CA ASP A 46 -1.99 -16.10 -8.71
C ASP A 46 -0.63 -16.73 -9.07
N GLY A 47 0.05 -17.35 -8.09
CA GLY A 47 1.33 -18.04 -8.31
C GLY A 47 2.54 -17.10 -8.34
N ARG A 48 2.36 -15.80 -8.06
CA ARG A 48 3.50 -14.89 -7.86
C ARG A 48 4.17 -15.16 -6.52
N ARG A 49 5.49 -15.28 -6.58
CA ARG A 49 6.32 -15.48 -5.40
C ARG A 49 6.73 -14.14 -4.84
N ILE A 50 6.43 -13.91 -3.56
CA ILE A 50 7.04 -12.82 -2.80
C ILE A 50 7.94 -13.38 -1.73
N LEU A 51 9.09 -12.75 -1.61
CA LEU A 51 10.00 -13.00 -0.50
C LEU A 51 9.96 -11.78 0.40
N ALA A 52 9.91 -12.02 1.70
CA ALA A 52 10.04 -10.94 2.67
C ALA A 52 10.95 -11.36 3.82
N ARG A 53 11.76 -10.43 4.31
CA ARG A 53 12.38 -10.52 5.64
C ARG A 53 12.05 -9.26 6.41
N ASN A 54 11.73 -9.44 7.68
CA ASN A 54 11.22 -8.37 8.53
C ASN A 54 12.07 -8.26 9.78
N VAL A 55 12.25 -7.03 10.25
CA VAL A 55 12.95 -6.74 11.49
C VAL A 55 12.07 -5.81 12.32
N ASP A 56 11.69 -6.27 13.50
CA ASP A 56 11.02 -5.46 14.52
C ASP A 56 12.04 -4.58 15.25
N PHE A 57 11.63 -3.35 15.52
CA PHE A 57 12.35 -2.35 16.29
C PHE A 57 11.42 -1.75 17.35
N GLU A 58 11.99 -1.35 18.48
CA GLU A 58 11.32 -0.46 19.42
C GLU A 58 11.60 0.99 19.03
N VAL A 59 10.66 1.90 19.29
CA VAL A 59 10.88 3.34 19.11
C VAL A 59 11.79 3.85 20.22
N ASP A 60 13.03 4.14 19.83
CA ASP A 60 14.11 4.67 20.65
C ASP A 60 14.48 6.11 20.25
N GLU A 61 15.56 6.66 20.81
CA GLU A 61 15.99 8.03 20.50
C GLU A 61 16.44 8.21 19.03
N LEU A 62 16.99 7.15 18.39
CA LEU A 62 17.44 7.22 16.99
C LEU A 62 16.24 7.31 16.03
N SER A 63 15.23 6.48 16.26
CA SER A 63 14.01 6.43 15.45
C SER A 63 13.02 7.56 15.78
N ARG A 64 12.99 8.06 17.03
CA ARG A 64 12.07 9.12 17.48
C ARG A 64 12.11 10.36 16.59
N GLY A 65 13.30 10.80 16.18
CA GLY A 65 13.46 11.96 15.31
C GLY A 65 12.73 11.83 13.97
N MET A 66 12.68 10.62 13.39
CA MET A 66 11.92 10.35 12.17
C MET A 66 10.41 10.53 12.39
N PHE A 67 9.85 9.94 13.45
CA PHE A 67 8.41 10.06 13.76
C PHE A 67 8.02 11.51 14.03
N GLU A 68 8.80 12.24 14.82
CA GLU A 68 8.55 13.65 15.12
C GLU A 68 8.62 14.53 13.85
N ASN A 69 9.58 14.25 12.95
CA ASN A 69 9.66 14.95 11.66
C ASN A 69 8.44 14.67 10.79
N ILE A 70 7.99 13.41 10.70
CA ILE A 70 6.80 13.04 9.94
C ILE A 70 5.55 13.71 10.52
N ALA A 71 5.35 13.65 11.84
CA ALA A 71 4.22 14.30 12.51
C ALA A 71 4.23 15.81 12.28
N LYS A 72 5.41 16.44 12.33
CA LYS A 72 5.58 17.87 12.03
C LYS A 72 5.25 18.22 10.58
N VAL A 73 5.69 17.41 9.61
CA VAL A 73 5.37 17.60 8.18
C VAL A 73 3.87 17.45 7.94
N LEU A 74 3.25 16.48 8.59
CA LEU A 74 1.80 16.30 8.55
C LEU A 74 1.05 17.39 9.32
N GLY A 75 1.72 18.18 10.15
CA GLY A 75 1.07 19.20 10.97
C GLY A 75 0.09 18.61 11.98
N ILE A 76 0.41 17.48 12.60
CA ILE A 76 -0.48 16.83 13.58
C ILE A 76 0.06 16.93 15.00
N THR A 77 -0.86 16.92 15.97
CA THR A 77 -0.55 16.54 17.35
C THR A 77 -0.90 15.06 17.51
N GLU A 78 0.11 14.23 17.78
CA GLU A 78 -0.09 12.80 17.99
C GLU A 78 -0.90 12.54 19.28
N LEU A 79 -1.97 11.76 19.14
CA LEU A 79 -2.83 11.36 20.27
C LEU A 79 -2.20 10.26 21.12
N ASP A 80 -1.46 9.37 20.48
CA ASP A 80 -0.70 8.30 21.10
C ASP A 80 0.58 8.09 20.30
N ARG A 81 1.65 7.67 20.97
CA ARG A 81 2.97 7.52 20.37
C ARG A 81 3.17 6.08 19.92
N CYS A 82 3.70 5.92 18.71
CA CYS A 82 4.21 4.64 18.22
C CYS A 82 5.30 4.11 19.17
N ARG A 83 5.26 2.81 19.47
CA ARG A 83 6.17 2.14 20.43
C ARG A 83 7.07 1.12 19.78
N ASP A 84 6.57 0.46 18.75
CA ASP A 84 7.28 -0.51 17.95
C ASP A 84 6.94 -0.31 16.48
N PHE A 85 7.85 -0.75 15.62
CA PHE A 85 7.65 -0.71 14.18
C PHE A 85 8.42 -1.84 13.51
N MET A 86 7.96 -2.19 12.31
CA MET A 86 8.57 -3.24 11.50
C MET A 86 9.13 -2.63 10.23
N VAL A 87 10.40 -2.91 9.97
CA VAL A 87 11.00 -2.68 8.65
C VAL A 87 10.95 -3.97 7.86
N SER A 88 10.56 -3.88 6.60
CA SER A 88 10.44 -5.01 5.70
C SER A 88 11.39 -4.85 4.52
N GLU A 89 12.11 -5.91 4.17
CA GLU A 89 12.71 -6.08 2.85
C GLU A 89 11.86 -7.02 2.02
N VAL A 90 11.51 -6.59 0.81
CA VAL A 90 10.56 -7.28 -0.06
C VAL A 90 11.17 -7.48 -1.45
N TRP A 91 11.10 -8.72 -1.94
CA TRP A 91 11.38 -9.08 -3.33
C TRP A 91 10.08 -9.58 -3.96
N ALA A 92 9.75 -9.05 -5.13
CA ALA A 92 8.52 -9.40 -5.80
C ALA A 92 8.59 -9.11 -7.30
N ASP A 93 7.71 -9.77 -8.04
CA ASP A 93 7.53 -9.62 -9.50
C ASP A 93 6.60 -8.47 -9.87
N GLY A 94 6.05 -7.81 -8.85
CA GLY A 94 5.06 -6.75 -8.98
C GLY A 94 4.09 -6.78 -7.80
N GLN A 95 3.22 -5.78 -7.78
CA GLN A 95 2.14 -5.63 -6.82
C GLN A 95 0.91 -5.13 -7.58
N THR A 96 -0.27 -5.58 -7.18
CA THR A 96 -1.53 -5.06 -7.75
C THR A 96 -1.85 -3.68 -7.18
N SER A 97 -2.47 -2.82 -8.00
CA SER A 97 -2.95 -1.52 -7.53
C SER A 97 -4.02 -1.69 -6.46
N HIS A 98 -3.90 -0.94 -5.36
CA HIS A 98 -4.79 -1.03 -4.21
C HIS A 98 -4.78 0.30 -3.42
N VAL A 99 -5.71 0.42 -2.48
CA VAL A 99 -5.70 1.46 -1.44
C VAL A 99 -5.38 0.78 -0.12
N ASP A 100 -4.55 1.43 0.70
CA ASP A 100 -4.16 0.88 2.01
C ASP A 100 -5.36 0.72 2.92
N HIS A 101 -5.31 -0.30 3.78
CA HIS A 101 -6.29 -0.52 4.82
C HIS A 101 -5.58 -0.93 6.10
N ILE A 102 -6.14 -0.53 7.24
CA ILE A 102 -5.71 -0.95 8.56
C ILE A 102 -6.91 -1.47 9.36
N ASN A 103 -6.69 -2.55 10.10
CA ASN A 103 -7.68 -3.07 11.03
C ASN A 103 -7.46 -2.42 12.40
N LEU A 104 -8.49 -1.72 12.89
CA LEU A 104 -8.45 -1.01 14.16
C LEU A 104 -8.32 -1.96 15.36
N ASP A 105 -8.72 -3.22 15.23
CA ASP A 105 -8.54 -4.21 16.29
C ASP A 105 -7.07 -4.60 16.47
N ASP A 106 -6.30 -4.63 15.39
CA ASP A 106 -4.86 -4.90 15.46
C ASP A 106 -4.13 -3.71 16.10
N LEU A 107 -4.56 -2.48 15.80
CA LEU A 107 -4.04 -1.30 16.49
C LEU A 107 -4.41 -1.29 17.98
N ALA A 108 -5.66 -1.59 18.32
CA ALA A 108 -6.10 -1.68 19.71
C ALA A 108 -5.35 -2.78 20.49
N ALA A 109 -5.07 -3.92 19.86
CA ALA A 109 -4.26 -4.99 20.44
C ALA A 109 -2.82 -4.54 20.73
N ASN A 110 -2.28 -3.62 19.92
CA ASN A 110 -1.00 -2.95 20.16
C ASN A 110 -1.11 -1.72 21.07
N LYS A 111 -2.22 -1.60 21.80
CA LYS A 111 -2.47 -0.58 22.84
C LYS A 111 -2.60 0.85 22.31
N TYR A 112 -2.86 1.03 21.01
CA TYR A 112 -3.23 2.33 20.48
C TYR A 112 -4.66 2.70 20.90
N ASN A 113 -4.87 3.95 21.30
CA ASN A 113 -6.22 4.49 21.50
C ASN A 113 -6.85 4.85 20.15
N VAL A 114 -7.82 4.06 19.69
CA VAL A 114 -8.56 4.27 18.43
C VAL A 114 -9.96 4.86 18.62
N ASP A 115 -10.39 5.09 19.86
CA ASP A 115 -11.77 5.51 20.18
C ASP A 115 -12.09 6.95 19.75
N PHE A 116 -11.06 7.75 19.46
CA PHE A 116 -11.23 9.11 18.93
C PHE A 116 -11.72 9.14 17.47
N LEU A 117 -11.60 8.02 16.75
CA LEU A 117 -11.87 7.95 15.32
C LEU A 117 -13.38 7.85 15.05
N ASP A 118 -13.90 8.82 14.31
CA ASP A 118 -15.27 8.82 13.81
C ASP A 118 -15.36 7.90 12.59
N LEU A 119 -15.85 6.67 12.79
CA LEU A 119 -16.00 5.67 11.75
C LEU A 119 -16.96 6.09 10.63
N SER A 120 -17.88 7.02 10.88
CA SER A 120 -18.78 7.54 9.83
C SER A 120 -18.03 8.37 8.79
N LYS A 121 -16.80 8.81 9.10
CA LYS A 121 -15.90 9.55 8.23
C LYS A 121 -14.83 8.70 7.55
N GLN A 122 -14.82 7.39 7.81
CA GLN A 122 -13.81 6.48 7.27
C GLN A 122 -14.42 5.53 6.25
N SER A 123 -13.74 5.37 5.11
CA SER A 123 -14.02 4.27 4.20
C SER A 123 -13.68 2.97 4.89
N SER A 124 -14.60 2.02 4.90
CA SER A 124 -14.40 0.70 5.47
C SER A 124 -14.87 -0.39 4.51
N SER A 125 -14.37 -1.61 4.73
CA SER A 125 -14.84 -2.77 3.99
C SER A 125 -16.21 -3.24 4.52
N ALA A 126 -17.15 -3.56 3.63
CA ALA A 126 -18.52 -3.92 4.03
C ALA A 126 -18.61 -5.15 4.96
N GLY A 127 -17.66 -6.09 4.87
CA GLY A 127 -17.57 -7.27 5.74
C GLY A 127 -16.69 -7.09 6.99
N SER A 128 -15.95 -5.98 7.08
CA SER A 128 -15.14 -5.60 8.24
C SER A 128 -15.17 -4.07 8.43
N PRO A 129 -16.17 -3.55 9.18
CA PRO A 129 -16.34 -2.11 9.40
C PRO A 129 -15.18 -1.46 10.16
N ARG A 130 -14.42 -2.26 10.92
CA ARG A 130 -13.23 -1.82 11.67
C ARG A 130 -11.95 -1.91 10.85
N ARG A 131 -12.05 -2.33 9.60
CA ARG A 131 -10.98 -2.24 8.62
C ARG A 131 -11.20 -1.02 7.76
N VAL A 132 -10.38 0.00 8.00
CA VAL A 132 -10.55 1.35 7.46
C VAL A 132 -9.39 1.76 6.58
N VAL A 133 -9.66 2.65 5.62
CA VAL A 133 -8.60 3.32 4.84
C VAL A 133 -8.01 4.45 5.69
N PRO A 134 -6.68 4.54 5.86
CA PRO A 134 -6.06 5.62 6.62
C PRO A 134 -6.26 6.97 5.94
N THR A 135 -6.30 8.06 6.71
CA THR A 135 -6.44 9.42 6.17
C THR A 135 -5.26 9.80 5.27
N VAL A 136 -4.04 9.49 5.71
CA VAL A 136 -2.81 9.60 4.90
C VAL A 136 -2.07 8.27 4.96
N SER A 137 -1.63 7.79 3.80
CA SER A 137 -0.69 6.67 3.69
C SER A 137 0.73 7.19 3.55
N ILE A 138 1.69 6.50 4.17
CA ILE A 138 3.07 6.95 4.27
C ILE A 138 4.01 5.79 3.99
N VAL A 139 4.94 5.99 3.05
CA VAL A 139 5.98 5.01 2.70
C VAL A 139 7.34 5.64 2.94
N VAL A 140 8.12 5.04 3.84
CA VAL A 140 9.50 5.43 4.13
C VAL A 140 10.43 4.46 3.42
N TYR A 141 11.29 4.97 2.55
CA TYR A 141 12.30 4.21 1.84
C TYR A 141 13.60 4.17 2.64
N LEU A 142 14.11 2.97 2.90
CA LEU A 142 15.32 2.72 3.68
C LEU A 142 16.45 2.13 2.82
N ASN A 143 16.28 2.18 1.50
CA ASN A 143 17.30 1.99 0.47
C ASN A 143 16.83 2.61 -0.86
N ASP A 144 17.69 2.56 -1.90
CA ASP A 144 17.44 3.14 -3.22
C ASP A 144 16.74 2.18 -4.20
N VAL A 145 16.06 1.14 -3.71
CA VAL A 145 15.50 0.08 -4.55
C VAL A 145 13.99 0.26 -4.76
N GLY A 146 13.57 0.32 -6.02
CA GLY A 146 12.17 0.29 -6.42
C GLY A 146 11.51 1.67 -6.42
N GLY A 147 10.29 1.72 -5.91
CA GLY A 147 9.49 2.95 -5.88
C GLY A 147 8.02 2.67 -5.62
N ILE A 148 7.19 3.65 -5.91
CA ILE A 148 5.73 3.57 -5.85
C ILE A 148 5.15 4.21 -7.10
N ARG A 149 4.08 3.61 -7.63
CA ARG A 149 3.34 4.10 -8.78
C ARG A 149 1.88 4.35 -8.41
N PHE A 150 1.37 5.49 -8.86
CA PHE A 150 -0.02 5.92 -8.77
C PHE A 150 -0.61 5.91 -10.19
N PRO A 151 -1.32 4.85 -10.61
CA PRO A 151 -1.78 4.69 -11.99
C PRO A 151 -2.75 5.78 -12.47
N HIS A 152 -3.39 6.50 -11.56
CA HIS A 152 -4.38 7.54 -11.89
C HIS A 152 -3.85 8.97 -11.75
N ALA A 153 -2.62 9.14 -11.27
CA ALA A 153 -1.98 10.46 -11.23
C ALA A 153 -1.41 10.83 -12.61
N ALA A 154 -1.21 12.12 -12.86
CA ALA A 154 -0.56 12.59 -14.09
C ALA A 154 0.84 11.96 -14.26
N ASP A 155 1.23 11.66 -15.51
CA ASP A 155 2.43 10.85 -15.82
C ASP A 155 3.72 11.31 -15.12
N GLU A 156 3.95 12.62 -15.01
CA GLU A 156 5.14 13.19 -14.35
C GLU A 156 5.18 12.96 -12.83
N ALA A 157 4.01 12.75 -12.21
CA ALA A 157 3.86 12.51 -10.78
C ALA A 157 3.46 11.06 -10.45
N GLY A 158 3.08 10.28 -11.47
CA GLY A 158 2.53 8.95 -11.32
C GLY A 158 3.55 7.90 -10.93
N THR A 159 4.85 8.17 -10.99
CA THR A 159 5.88 7.26 -10.48
C THR A 159 6.91 8.01 -9.65
N ILE A 160 7.11 7.56 -8.41
CA ILE A 160 8.09 8.11 -7.49
C ILE A 160 9.11 7.02 -7.19
N ALA A 161 10.34 7.24 -7.68
CA ALA A 161 11.46 6.34 -7.41
C ALA A 161 11.81 6.33 -5.92
N ALA A 162 12.23 5.17 -5.43
CA ALA A 162 12.84 5.03 -4.12
C ALA A 162 14.11 5.90 -4.03
N LYS A 163 14.39 6.40 -2.84
CA LYS A 163 15.66 7.01 -2.45
C LYS A 163 15.81 6.77 -0.95
N CYS A 164 16.97 6.35 -0.48
CA CYS A 164 17.23 6.10 0.92
C CYS A 164 16.92 7.37 1.74
N GLY A 165 16.10 7.22 2.78
CA GLY A 165 15.61 8.32 3.62
C GLY A 165 14.46 9.14 3.04
N ARG A 166 13.94 8.80 1.85
CA ARG A 166 12.76 9.46 1.27
C ARG A 166 11.49 8.99 1.96
N VAL A 167 10.60 9.95 2.24
CA VAL A 167 9.24 9.72 2.71
C VAL A 167 8.26 10.15 1.63
N VAL A 168 7.36 9.26 1.23
CA VAL A 168 6.23 9.57 0.34
C VAL A 168 4.95 9.53 1.16
N MET A 169 4.17 10.60 1.12
CA MET A 169 2.90 10.73 1.83
C MET A 169 1.79 11.04 0.83
N PHE A 170 0.64 10.41 0.94
CA PHE A 170 -0.48 10.69 0.05
C PHE A 170 -1.83 10.60 0.76
N GLN A 171 -2.73 11.52 0.41
CA GLN A 171 -4.07 11.60 1.00
C GLN A 171 -5.03 10.63 0.32
N ASN A 172 -5.76 9.87 1.13
CA ASN A 172 -6.76 8.93 0.64
C ASN A 172 -8.18 9.51 0.60
N TYR A 173 -8.40 10.72 1.12
CA TYR A 173 -9.73 11.34 1.16
C TYR A 173 -9.74 12.74 0.57
N ASP A 174 -10.92 13.13 0.11
CA ASP A 174 -11.34 14.52 0.05
C ASP A 174 -12.40 14.71 1.14
N ASP A 175 -12.19 15.64 2.08
CA ASP A 175 -13.01 15.74 3.29
C ASP A 175 -14.48 16.01 2.98
N VAL A 176 -14.78 16.72 1.88
CA VAL A 176 -16.16 16.99 1.45
C VAL A 176 -16.88 15.76 0.91
N HIS A 177 -16.13 14.68 0.59
CA HIS A 177 -16.64 13.44 -0.01
C HIS A 177 -16.55 12.23 0.95
N ARG A 178 -16.10 12.41 2.19
CA ARG A 178 -16.06 11.34 3.19
C ARG A 178 -17.45 10.72 3.42
N PRO A 179 -17.56 9.40 3.67
CA PRO A 179 -16.47 8.44 3.92
C PRO A 179 -15.84 7.85 2.64
N ALA A 180 -16.20 8.29 1.44
CA ALA A 180 -15.60 7.72 0.23
C ALA A 180 -14.10 8.09 0.14
N HIS A 181 -13.24 7.08 -0.01
CA HIS A 181 -11.84 7.29 -0.33
C HIS A 181 -11.68 7.63 -1.82
N LYS A 182 -10.57 8.26 -2.17
CA LYS A 182 -10.23 8.64 -3.55
C LYS A 182 -9.72 7.43 -4.31
N ALA A 183 -10.39 7.04 -5.40
CA ALA A 183 -9.88 6.03 -6.32
C ALA A 183 -8.52 6.42 -6.92
N SER A 184 -8.26 7.73 -7.09
CA SER A 184 -6.96 8.22 -7.57
C SER A 184 -5.80 7.90 -6.61
N ALA A 185 -6.08 7.63 -5.33
CA ALA A 185 -5.08 7.22 -4.33
C ALA A 185 -4.68 5.73 -4.43
N GLU A 186 -5.27 4.97 -5.36
CA GLU A 186 -4.76 3.64 -5.68
C GLU A 186 -3.29 3.72 -6.08
N HIS A 187 -2.51 2.74 -5.60
CA HIS A 187 -1.09 2.68 -5.86
C HIS A 187 -0.57 1.24 -5.81
N HIS A 188 0.65 1.06 -6.30
CA HIS A 188 1.41 -0.16 -6.08
C HIS A 188 2.91 0.16 -5.99
N GLY A 189 3.62 -0.63 -5.19
CA GLY A 189 5.05 -0.64 -5.11
C GLY A 189 5.67 -1.21 -6.38
N ILE A 190 6.80 -0.62 -6.76
CA ILE A 190 7.69 -1.15 -7.80
C ILE A 190 8.74 -1.98 -7.08
N TYR A 191 8.80 -3.27 -7.41
CA TYR A 191 9.67 -4.28 -6.80
C TYR A 191 10.52 -4.97 -7.87
N PHE A 192 11.57 -5.67 -7.43
CA PHE A 192 12.43 -6.46 -8.29
C PHE A 192 12.66 -7.84 -7.68
N LYS A 193 12.86 -8.85 -8.54
CA LYS A 193 13.15 -10.24 -8.17
C LYS A 193 14.42 -10.41 -7.36
N ASP A 194 15.47 -9.70 -7.79
CA ASP A 194 16.84 -9.93 -7.34
C ASP A 194 17.35 -8.84 -6.39
N MET A 195 16.56 -7.79 -6.14
CA MET A 195 16.92 -6.67 -5.27
C MET A 195 15.82 -6.39 -4.25
N PRO A 196 16.11 -6.45 -2.94
CA PRO A 196 15.11 -6.14 -1.93
C PRO A 196 14.81 -4.65 -1.91
N LYS A 197 13.54 -4.31 -1.98
CA LYS A 197 13.06 -2.99 -1.56
C LYS A 197 12.95 -2.97 -0.04
N ARG A 198 13.63 -2.03 0.64
CA ARG A 198 13.54 -1.88 2.10
C ARG A 198 12.65 -0.70 2.47
N ILE A 199 11.60 -0.98 3.24
CA ILE A 199 10.58 0.01 3.58
C ILE A 199 10.04 -0.14 5.00
N LEU A 200 9.60 0.99 5.52
CA LEU A 200 8.64 1.09 6.61
C LEU A 200 7.35 1.70 6.04
N VAL A 201 6.21 1.07 6.34
CA VAL A 201 4.89 1.57 5.94
C VAL A 201 4.20 2.11 7.18
N MET A 202 3.66 3.31 7.07
CA MET A 202 2.96 3.99 8.14
C MET A 202 1.63 4.53 7.62
N GLY A 203 0.75 4.89 8.54
CA GLY A 203 -0.48 5.61 8.20
C GLY A 203 -0.86 6.60 9.28
N LEU A 204 -1.68 7.57 8.88
CA LEU A 204 -2.33 8.52 9.77
C LEU A 204 -3.82 8.21 9.82
N LEU A 205 -4.36 7.95 11.01
CA LEU A 205 -5.80 7.97 11.26
C LEU A 205 -6.19 9.33 11.84
N ALA A 206 -7.12 10.01 11.17
CA ALA A 206 -7.64 11.30 11.57
C ALA A 206 -9.07 11.49 11.03
N ASN A 207 -9.86 12.34 11.68
CA ASN A 207 -11.24 12.59 11.27
C ASN A 207 -11.36 13.59 10.11
N GLU A 208 -10.26 14.26 9.76
CA GLU A 208 -10.15 15.27 8.70
C GLU A 208 -8.74 15.19 8.11
N ASN A 209 -8.56 15.62 6.85
CA ASN A 209 -7.25 15.72 6.25
C ASN A 209 -6.43 16.83 6.94
N PRO A 210 -5.19 16.56 7.36
CA PRO A 210 -4.36 17.63 7.91
C PRO A 210 -3.91 18.60 6.80
N SER A 211 -3.72 19.88 7.15
CA SER A 211 -3.08 20.83 6.23
C SER A 211 -1.56 20.70 6.32
N MET A 212 -0.95 20.06 5.32
CA MET A 212 0.52 20.00 5.19
C MET A 212 1.15 21.33 4.75
N VAL A 213 0.34 22.37 4.51
CA VAL A 213 0.78 23.70 4.08
C VAL A 213 0.14 24.74 5.01
N GLY A 214 0.87 25.22 6.02
CA GLY A 214 0.45 26.32 6.89
C GLY A 214 0.85 26.18 8.36
N SER A 215 1.14 27.31 9.02
CA SER A 215 1.55 27.38 10.41
C SER A 215 0.36 27.56 11.36
N ASN A 216 -0.21 26.44 11.83
CA ASN A 216 -0.65 26.19 13.22
C ASN A 216 -1.55 24.95 13.26
N PRO A 217 -1.12 23.84 13.89
CA PRO A 217 -1.91 22.61 13.91
C PRO A 217 -2.87 22.59 15.10
N PRO A 218 -4.17 22.30 14.87
CA PRO A 218 -4.98 21.67 15.89
C PRO A 218 -5.46 20.27 15.47
N TRP A 219 -4.91 19.68 14.39
CA TRP A 219 -5.32 18.34 13.97
C TRP A 219 -4.76 17.29 14.91
N GLN A 220 -5.66 16.58 15.57
CA GLN A 220 -5.36 15.38 16.32
C GLN A 220 -5.36 14.20 15.37
N GLY A 221 -4.35 13.33 15.51
CA GLY A 221 -4.28 12.12 14.72
C GLY A 221 -3.45 11.05 15.38
N LEU A 222 -3.63 9.83 14.89
CA LEU A 222 -2.86 8.67 15.30
C LEU A 222 -1.93 8.26 14.16
N LEU A 223 -0.63 8.43 14.39
CA LEU A 223 0.41 7.92 13.51
C LEU A 223 0.72 6.47 13.93
N TYR A 224 0.58 5.53 13.01
CA TYR A 224 0.82 4.10 13.28
C TYR A 224 1.76 3.50 12.24
N CYS A 225 2.46 2.43 12.62
CA CYS A 225 3.24 1.60 11.70
C CYS A 225 2.43 0.38 11.32
N ALA A 226 2.39 0.06 10.03
CA ALA A 226 1.75 -1.14 9.54
C ALA A 226 2.71 -2.33 9.65
N GLY A 227 2.14 -3.51 9.92
CA GLY A 227 2.90 -4.73 10.16
C GLY A 227 3.32 -4.91 11.62
N THR A 228 3.22 -6.15 12.10
CA THR A 228 3.74 -6.57 13.40
C THR A 228 4.39 -7.94 13.26
N SER A 229 5.17 -8.37 14.26
CA SER A 229 5.66 -9.76 14.32
C SER A 229 4.55 -10.82 14.21
N ARG A 230 3.30 -10.47 14.56
CA ARG A 230 2.12 -11.35 14.48
C ARG A 230 1.38 -11.26 13.14
N ASP A 231 1.44 -10.11 12.47
CA ASP A 231 0.86 -9.85 11.16
C ASP A 231 1.79 -8.97 10.33
N PRO A 232 2.83 -9.56 9.71
CA PRO A 232 3.83 -8.80 8.97
C PRO A 232 3.26 -8.11 7.72
N LEU A 233 3.96 -7.09 7.22
CA LEU A 233 3.61 -6.46 5.94
C LEU A 233 3.71 -7.47 4.79
N PHE A 234 2.57 -7.99 4.35
CA PHE A 234 2.45 -8.79 3.14
C PHE A 234 1.75 -7.96 2.07
N HIS A 235 2.54 -7.30 1.22
CA HIS A 235 2.10 -6.29 0.24
C HIS A 235 1.11 -6.77 -0.87
N ASP A 236 0.44 -7.90 -0.78
CA ASP A 236 -0.72 -8.28 -1.64
C ASP A 236 -1.60 -9.27 -0.83
N ASN A 237 -1.56 -9.16 0.49
CA ASN A 237 -2.78 -9.18 1.25
C ASN A 237 -3.31 -7.74 1.19
N PRO A 238 -4.19 -7.33 0.26
CA PRO A 238 -5.24 -6.39 0.61
C PRO A 238 -6.13 -6.92 1.72
N SER A 239 -5.56 -7.28 2.86
CA SER A 239 -6.23 -7.50 4.14
C SER A 239 -7.63 -8.16 4.01
N TYR A 240 -7.81 -9.17 3.15
CA TYR A 240 -9.06 -9.31 2.38
C TYR A 240 -10.20 -10.09 3.05
N ASP A 241 -11.43 -9.61 2.85
CA ASP A 241 -12.64 -10.46 2.80
C ASP A 241 -12.81 -11.19 1.44
N THR A 242 -12.07 -10.81 0.39
CA THR A 242 -12.07 -11.56 -0.88
C THR A 242 -11.25 -12.86 -0.82
N TYR A 243 -10.69 -13.23 0.35
CA TYR A 243 -9.85 -14.43 0.55
C TYR A 243 -10.47 -15.55 1.34
N LYS A 244 -11.62 -15.29 1.94
CA LYS A 244 -12.49 -16.38 2.31
C LYS A 244 -12.89 -17.02 1.00
N SER A 245 -12.56 -18.31 0.84
CA SER A 245 -13.12 -19.08 -0.25
C SER A 245 -14.64 -18.90 -0.22
N LYS A 246 -15.33 -19.12 -1.33
CA LYS A 246 -16.80 -19.11 -1.33
C LYS A 246 -17.37 -19.91 -0.15
N LYS A 247 -16.71 -21.03 0.21
CA LYS A 247 -17.01 -21.84 1.37
C LYS A 247 -16.80 -21.10 2.70
N ASP A 248 -15.64 -20.47 2.91
CA ASP A 248 -15.38 -19.73 4.15
C ASP A 248 -16.31 -18.52 4.31
N LEU A 249 -16.72 -17.88 3.21
CA LEU A 249 -17.73 -16.82 3.22
C LEU A 249 -19.11 -17.38 3.59
N ALA A 250 -19.47 -18.55 3.05
CA ALA A 250 -20.73 -19.22 3.36
C ALA A 250 -20.78 -19.71 4.82
N ASP A 251 -19.66 -20.18 5.36
CA ASP A 251 -19.54 -20.64 6.75
C ASP A 251 -19.67 -19.49 7.76
N ILE A 252 -19.31 -18.26 7.37
CA ILE A 252 -19.35 -17.07 8.24
C ILE A 252 -20.65 -16.28 8.10
N TYR A 253 -21.12 -16.06 6.87
CA TYR A 253 -22.22 -15.15 6.58
C TYR A 253 -23.50 -15.85 6.10
N GLY A 254 -23.44 -17.16 5.87
CA GLY A 254 -24.48 -17.94 5.21
C GLY A 254 -24.28 -17.98 3.68
N PRO A 255 -24.69 -19.10 3.03
CA PRO A 255 -24.44 -19.34 1.61
C PRO A 255 -25.12 -18.35 0.67
N ASP A 256 -26.22 -17.74 1.10
CA ASP A 256 -27.00 -16.78 0.29
C ASP A 256 -26.65 -15.31 0.58
N SER A 257 -25.62 -15.07 1.40
CA SER A 257 -25.22 -13.70 1.77
C SER A 257 -24.74 -12.89 0.55
N PRO A 258 -24.93 -11.57 0.55
CA PRO A 258 -24.44 -10.70 -0.51
C PRO A 258 -22.94 -10.88 -0.81
N GLN A 259 -22.14 -11.23 0.20
CA GLN A 259 -20.70 -11.46 0.10
C GLN A 259 -20.37 -12.72 -0.71
N VAL A 260 -21.11 -13.81 -0.48
CA VAL A 260 -20.97 -15.06 -1.26
C VAL A 260 -21.39 -14.82 -2.71
N GLN A 261 -22.50 -14.11 -2.95
CA GLN A 261 -22.98 -13.79 -4.30
C GLN A 261 -22.02 -12.87 -5.06
N GLN A 262 -21.43 -11.89 -4.38
CA GLN A 262 -20.42 -11.01 -4.97
C GLN A 262 -19.17 -11.81 -5.36
N ARG A 263 -18.74 -12.77 -4.53
CA ARG A 263 -17.62 -13.66 -4.85
C ARG A 263 -17.89 -14.52 -6.08
N GLU A 264 -19.08 -15.12 -6.18
CA GLU A 264 -19.50 -15.89 -7.35
C GLU A 264 -19.45 -15.06 -8.64
N ARG A 265 -19.90 -13.80 -8.60
CA ARG A 265 -19.86 -12.91 -9.77
C ARG A 265 -18.43 -12.61 -10.20
N MET A 266 -17.54 -12.32 -9.26
CA MET A 266 -16.12 -12.08 -9.55
C MET A 266 -15.43 -13.31 -10.14
N GLU A 267 -15.73 -14.51 -9.62
CA GLU A 267 -15.20 -15.78 -10.15
C GLU A 267 -15.71 -16.04 -11.57
N ALA A 268 -17.01 -15.81 -11.83
CA ALA A 268 -17.60 -15.96 -13.16
C ALA A 268 -17.02 -14.97 -14.18
N GLU A 269 -16.75 -13.73 -13.77
CA GLU A 269 -16.09 -12.73 -14.63
C GLU A 269 -14.62 -13.08 -14.91
N ALA A 270 -13.91 -13.62 -13.93
CA ALA A 270 -12.53 -14.08 -14.10
C ALA A 270 -12.43 -15.25 -15.09
N MET A 271 -13.33 -16.23 -15.00
CA MET A 271 -13.39 -17.33 -15.97
C MET A 271 -13.68 -16.84 -17.39
N LYS A 272 -14.63 -15.91 -17.55
CA LYS A 272 -14.92 -15.28 -18.86
C LYS A 272 -13.68 -14.61 -19.47
N LYS A 273 -12.85 -13.97 -18.65
CA LYS A 273 -11.60 -13.35 -19.12
C LYS A 273 -10.55 -14.39 -19.53
N GLN A 274 -10.44 -15.51 -18.80
CA GLN A 274 -9.54 -16.62 -19.18
C GLN A 274 -9.96 -17.28 -20.51
N ASP A 275 -11.26 -17.51 -20.71
CA ASP A 275 -11.78 -18.07 -21.97
C ASP A 275 -11.52 -17.13 -23.16
N LEU A 276 -11.60 -15.81 -22.95
CA LEU A 276 -11.27 -14.82 -23.98
C LEU A 276 -9.79 -14.89 -24.40
N VAL A 277 -8.88 -15.06 -23.43
CA VAL A 277 -7.43 -15.17 -23.67
C VAL A 277 -7.09 -16.48 -24.40
N LEU A 278 -7.71 -17.59 -24.02
CA LEU A 278 -7.55 -18.88 -24.72
C LEU A 278 -8.09 -18.84 -26.16
N THR A 279 -9.20 -18.14 -26.39
CA THR A 279 -9.80 -17.99 -27.72
C THR A 279 -8.94 -17.12 -28.65
N MET A 280 -8.28 -16.08 -28.12
CA MET A 280 -7.33 -15.26 -28.89
C MET A 280 -6.04 -16.03 -29.23
N HIS A 281 -5.56 -16.89 -28.34
CA HIS A 281 -4.40 -17.74 -28.65
C HIS A 281 -4.73 -18.83 -29.68
N SER A 282 -5.95 -19.37 -29.70
CA SER A 282 -6.32 -20.37 -30.72
C SER A 282 -6.50 -19.76 -32.13
N THR A 283 -6.95 -18.50 -32.22
CA THR A 283 -7.04 -17.79 -33.52
C THR A 283 -5.68 -17.41 -34.09
N THR A 284 -4.65 -17.25 -33.25
CA THR A 284 -3.32 -16.81 -33.70
C THR A 284 -2.43 -17.98 -34.18
N VAL A 285 -2.78 -19.24 -33.87
CA VAL A 285 -1.97 -20.42 -34.24
C VAL A 285 -2.44 -21.11 -35.54
N GLY A 286 -3.40 -20.52 -36.26
CA GLY A 286 -4.09 -21.19 -37.38
C GLY A 286 -4.24 -20.41 -38.68
N SER A 287 -3.36 -19.47 -39.02
CA SER A 287 -3.39 -18.86 -40.36
C SER A 287 -2.00 -18.65 -40.96
N GLU A 288 -1.65 -19.52 -41.90
CA GLU A 288 -0.66 -19.23 -42.93
C GLU A 288 -1.11 -17.98 -43.70
N ILE A 289 -0.30 -16.92 -43.65
CA ILE A 289 -0.47 -15.73 -44.47
C ILE A 289 0.00 -16.08 -45.89
N LEU A 290 -0.94 -16.41 -46.76
CA LEU A 290 -0.70 -16.53 -48.20
C LEU A 290 -0.62 -15.12 -48.81
N VAL A 291 0.60 -14.61 -49.02
CA VAL A 291 0.83 -13.39 -49.81
C VAL A 291 0.71 -13.75 -51.30
N VAL A 292 -0.44 -13.45 -51.91
CA VAL A 292 -0.60 -13.47 -53.37
C VAL A 292 -0.57 -12.03 -53.87
N GLY A 293 0.58 -11.61 -54.38
CA GLY A 293 0.71 -10.41 -55.19
C GLY A 293 0.03 -10.59 -56.53
N ARG A 294 -0.85 -9.66 -56.91
CA ARG A 294 -1.24 -9.43 -58.30
C ARG A 294 -0.91 -7.99 -58.67
N SER A 295 0.12 -7.86 -59.51
CA SER A 295 0.25 -6.72 -60.42
C SER A 295 -0.68 -6.94 -61.61
N ALA A 296 -1.46 -5.93 -61.98
CA ALA A 296 -1.92 -5.78 -63.34
C ALA A 296 -1.92 -4.29 -63.68
N SER A 297 -1.14 -3.98 -64.70
CA SER A 297 -1.05 -2.74 -65.46
C SER A 297 -2.39 -2.33 -66.06
N GLU A 298 -2.69 -1.04 -66.03
CA GLU A 298 -3.59 -0.39 -66.99
C GLU A 298 -2.76 0.38 -68.03
N THR A 299 -3.27 0.32 -69.26
CA THR A 299 -2.87 1.02 -70.49
C THR A 299 -2.86 2.53 -70.35
#